data_AF-A0A338P6L6-F1
#
_entry.id   AF-A0A338P6L6-F1
#
_cell.length_a   1.000
_cell.length_b   1.000
_cell.length_c   1.000
_cell.angle_alpha   90.00
_cell.angle_beta   90.00
_cell.angle_gamma   90.00
#
_symmetry.space_group_name_H-M   'P 1'
#
loop_
_entity.id
_entity.type
_entity.pdbx_description
1 polymer ?
#
loop_
_entity_poly.entity_id
_entity_poly.type
_entity_poly.pdbx_seq_one_letter_code
_entity_poly.pdbx_strand_id
1 'polypeptide(L)' 'MASTAVQLLGFLLSFLGMVGTLITTILPHWRRTAHVGTNILTAVSYLKGL' A
#
# COMPACT_ATOMS: atom_id res chain seq x y z
N MET A 1 1.34 -32.62 -16.36
CA MET A 1 1.87 -31.26 -16.61
C MET A 1 0.78 -30.29 -16.23
N ALA A 2 1.04 -29.32 -15.35
CA ALA A 2 0.03 -28.31 -14.98
C ALA A 2 -0.48 -27.65 -16.26
N SER A 3 -1.79 -27.47 -16.38
CA SER A 3 -2.38 -26.87 -17.57
C SER A 3 -1.78 -25.48 -17.79
N THR A 4 -1.54 -25.13 -19.04
CA THR A 4 -1.01 -23.81 -19.45
C THR A 4 -1.84 -22.65 -18.85
N ALA A 5 -3.14 -22.87 -18.68
CA ALA A 5 -4.06 -21.96 -18.01
C ALA A 5 -3.67 -21.67 -16.54
N VAL A 6 -3.28 -22.68 -15.76
CA VAL A 6 -2.89 -22.50 -14.35
C VAL A 6 -1.55 -21.76 -14.25
N GLN A 7 -0.63 -21.99 -15.18
CA GLN A 7 0.65 -21.27 -15.25
C GLN A 7 0.44 -19.78 -15.55
N LEU A 8 -0.45 -19.46 -16.50
CA LEU A 8 -0.79 -18.08 -16.84
C LEU A 8 -1.48 -17.36 -15.68
N LEU A 9 -2.40 -18.04 -14.98
CA LEU A 9 -3.06 -17.51 -13.79
C LEU A 9 -2.06 -17.21 -12.68
N GLY A 10 -1.12 -18.12 -12.40
CA GLY A 10 -0.07 -17.90 -11.39
C GLY A 10 0.86 -16.73 -11.74
N PHE A 11 1.20 -16.58 -13.03
CA PHE A 11 1.99 -15.44 -13.51
C PHE A 11 1.27 -14.11 -13.31
N LEU A 12 0.00 -14.03 -13.70
CA LEU A 12 -0.81 -12.81 -13.54
C LEU A 12 -0.97 -12.43 -12.06
N LEU A 13 -1.24 -13.40 -11.18
CA LEU A 13 -1.33 -13.16 -9.74
C LEU A 13 0.00 -12.64 -9.16
N SER A 14 1.12 -13.23 -9.58
CA SER A 14 2.46 -12.82 -9.12
C SER A 14 2.80 -11.41 -9.59
N PHE A 15 2.46 -11.08 -10.85
CA PHE A 15 2.66 -9.75 -11.40
C PHE A 15 1.81 -8.70 -10.66
N LEU A 16 0.56 -9.01 -10.37
CA LEU A 16 -0.33 -8.14 -9.61
C LEU A 16 0.19 -7.90 -8.19
N GLY A 17 0.70 -8.95 -7.53
CA GLY A 17 1.33 -8.85 -6.21
C GLY A 17 2.59 -7.98 -6.21
N MET A 18 3.43 -8.09 -7.25
CA MET A 18 4.61 -7.23 -7.41
C MET A 18 4.21 -5.76 -7.56
N VAL A 19 3.26 -5.45 -8.45
CA VAL A 19 2.78 -4.08 -8.66
C VAL A 19 2.15 -3.52 -7.37
N GLY A 20 1.34 -4.32 -6.66
CA GLY A 20 0.76 -3.92 -5.38
C GLY A 20 1.82 -3.59 -4.33
N THR A 21 2.89 -4.38 -4.24
CA THR A 21 4.00 -4.16 -3.29
C THR A 21 4.84 -2.93 -3.63
N LEU A 22 5.02 -2.65 -4.92
CA LEU A 22 5.65 -1.41 -5.38
C LEU A 22 4.83 -0.18 -4.99
N ILE A 23 3.52 -0.23 -5.23
CA ILE A 23 2.61 0.88 -4.90
C ILE A 23 2.60 1.14 -3.39
N THR A 24 2.53 0.11 -2.55
CA THR A 24 2.58 0.28 -1.08
C THR A 24 3.90 0.87 -0.62
N THR A 25 5.04 0.48 -1.22
CA THR A 25 6.37 1.05 -0.90
C THR A 25 6.45 2.54 -1.22
N ILE A 26 5.92 2.97 -2.35
CA ILE A 26 6.00 4.37 -2.80
C ILE A 26 5.02 5.27 -2.03
N LEU A 27 3.86 4.74 -1.63
CA LEU A 27 2.86 5.56 -0.94
C LEU A 27 3.32 5.97 0.46
N PRO A 28 3.33 7.27 0.81
CA PRO A 28 3.75 7.74 2.13
C PRO A 28 2.69 7.53 3.23
N HIS A 29 1.81 6.54 3.07
CA HIS A 29 0.65 6.28 3.92
C HIS A 29 0.90 5.20 4.98
N TRP A 30 2.16 4.83 5.23
CA TRP A 30 2.53 3.76 6.15
C TRP A 30 2.09 4.06 7.58
N ARG A 31 2.19 5.31 8.01
CA ARG A 31 1.75 5.78 9.33
C ARG A 31 1.06 7.13 9.19
N ARG A 32 -0.25 7.18 9.44
CA ARG A 32 -1.00 8.44 9.59
C ARG A 32 -1.22 8.77 11.05
N THR A 33 -0.83 9.98 11.44
CA THR A 33 -1.18 10.59 12.73
C THR A 33 -1.94 11.87 12.48
N ALA A 34 -3.21 11.91 12.90
CA ALA A 34 -4.05 13.09 12.82
C ALA A 34 -4.18 13.69 14.22
N HIS A 35 -3.67 14.91 14.39
CA HIS A 35 -3.77 15.65 15.64
C HIS A 35 -4.99 16.56 15.55
N VAL A 36 -6.14 16.05 16.02
CA VAL A 36 -7.42 16.74 16.00
C VAL A 36 -8.07 16.62 17.38
N GLY A 37 -8.37 17.74 18.03
CA GLY A 37 -8.95 17.76 19.37
C GLY A 37 -8.91 19.14 20.01
N THR A 38 -9.71 19.33 21.06
CA THR A 38 -9.99 20.65 21.69
C THR A 38 -8.76 21.35 22.28
N ASN A 39 -7.64 20.63 22.49
CA ASN A 39 -6.38 21.15 23.04
C ASN A 39 -5.27 21.34 21.98
N ILE A 40 -5.61 21.37 20.70
CA ILE A 40 -4.61 21.44 19.61
C ILE A 40 -4.66 22.83 18.97
N LEU A 41 -3.56 23.59 19.07
CA LEU A 41 -3.44 24.97 18.59
C LEU A 41 -3.53 25.09 17.05
N THR A 42 -3.12 24.06 16.30
CA THR A 42 -3.27 23.98 14.84
C THR A 42 -3.58 22.54 14.40
N ALA A 43 -4.64 22.34 13.62
CA ALA A 43 -4.96 21.02 13.07
C ALA A 43 -3.90 20.63 12.02
N VAL A 44 -3.11 19.58 12.30
CA VAL A 44 -2.07 19.10 11.39
C VAL A 44 -2.26 17.60 11.13
N SER A 45 -2.18 17.23 9.85
CA SER A 45 -2.17 15.85 9.40
C SER A 45 -0.76 15.46 8.98
N TYR A 46 -0.18 14.47 9.66
CA TYR A 46 1.13 13.93 9.29
C TYR A 46 0.96 12.61 8.53
N LEU A 47 1.59 12.56 7.37
CA LEU A 47 1.78 11.37 6.56
C LEU A 47 3.25 10.97 6.66
N LYS A 48 3.51 9.80 7.24
CA LYS A 48 4.85 9.23 7.30
C LYS A 48 4.89 7.99 6.40
N GLY A 49 5.80 8.03 5.42
CA GLY A 49 6.13 6.88 4.58
C GLY A 49 6.90 5.80 5.32
N LEU A 50 7.35 4.80 4.57
CA LEU A 50 8.22 3.74 5.08
C LEU A 50 9.50 4.36 5.68
#